data_AF-A0A377GBJ7-F1
#
_entry.id   AF-A0A377GBJ7-F1
#
_cell.length_a   1.000
_cell.length_b   1.000
_cell.length_c   1.000
_cell.angle_alpha   90.00
_cell.angle_beta   90.00
_cell.angle_gamma   90.00
#
_symmetry.space_group_name_H-M   'P 1'
#
loop_
_entity.id
_entity.type
_entity.pdbx_description
1 polymer ?
#
loop_
_entity_poly.entity_id
_entity_poly.type
_entity_poly.pdbx_seq_one_letter_code
_entity_poly.pdbx_strand_id
1 'polypeptide(L)'
;MQTKFYKPQPIPKTSKEAFALLSDPHNNDVENMGRIIFNFKQLVSKDESVLTSHALSNSRINDNQKFIDDLDSRFARLQKAIIEKRLYPTLFGDVCKIKEDLQVISAYYQSQLKKGQPIVQTYLRQAQHKSSPLTALASDVSHGKHPIHDKKDTDLLTKYIVNYCANHNMQGAIKQISEIVQKPYLFDHSDDPKFSYLQ
;
A
#
# COMPACT_ATOMS: atom_id res chain seq x y z
N MET A 1 17.93 -2.35 -43.71
CA MET A 1 17.51 -2.42 -42.29
C MET A 1 16.07 -1.93 -42.18
N GLN A 2 15.10 -2.80 -41.92
CA GLN A 2 13.72 -2.38 -41.69
C GLN A 2 13.59 -1.86 -40.25
N THR A 3 13.37 -0.56 -40.11
CA THR A 3 12.94 0.06 -38.86
C THR A 3 11.56 -0.52 -38.48
N LYS A 4 11.52 -1.37 -37.45
CA LYS A 4 10.27 -1.82 -36.85
C LYS A 4 9.62 -0.62 -36.17
N PHE A 5 8.68 0.03 -36.85
CA PHE A 5 7.77 0.97 -36.22
C PHE A 5 6.96 0.21 -35.16
N TYR A 6 7.18 0.54 -33.88
CA TYR A 6 6.39 -0.01 -32.79
C TYR A 6 4.95 0.49 -32.96
N LYS A 7 4.05 -0.37 -33.44
CA LYS A 7 2.62 -0.03 -33.48
C LYS A 7 2.10 -0.07 -32.05
N PRO A 8 1.41 0.98 -31.56
CA PRO A 8 0.78 0.95 -30.24
C PRO A 8 -0.17 -0.25 -30.20
N GLN A 9 0.08 -1.19 -29.28
CA GLN A 9 -0.86 -2.28 -29.08
C GLN A 9 -2.15 -1.71 -28.46
N PRO A 10 -3.33 -2.19 -28.89
CA PRO A 10 -4.59 -1.73 -28.33
C PRO A 10 -4.64 -2.08 -26.84
N ILE A 11 -5.19 -1.18 -26.02
CA ILE A 11 -5.33 -1.42 -24.59
C ILE A 11 -6.25 -2.64 -24.36
N PRO A 12 -5.82 -3.63 -23.55
CA PRO A 12 -6.61 -4.81 -23.24
C PRO A 12 -8.00 -4.46 -22.69
N LYS A 13 -8.99 -5.30 -22.99
CA LYS A 13 -10.38 -5.11 -22.52
C LYS A 13 -10.44 -5.09 -20.99
N THR A 14 -9.69 -5.98 -20.34
CA THR A 14 -9.57 -6.09 -18.88
C THR A 14 -9.08 -4.80 -18.24
N SER A 15 -8.07 -4.15 -18.83
CA SER A 15 -7.56 -2.85 -18.37
C SER A 15 -8.62 -1.76 -18.52
N LYS A 16 -9.44 -1.77 -19.58
CA LYS A 16 -10.55 -0.82 -19.75
C LYS A 16 -11.66 -1.02 -18.72
N GLU A 17 -12.06 -2.26 -18.49
CA GLU A 17 -13.11 -2.63 -17.53
C GLU A 17 -12.68 -2.30 -16.09
N ALA A 18 -11.46 -2.69 -15.70
CA ALA A 18 -10.90 -2.36 -14.39
C ALA A 18 -10.81 -0.83 -14.19
N PHE A 19 -10.37 -0.10 -15.20
CA PHE A 19 -10.29 1.36 -15.13
C PHE A 19 -11.66 2.03 -14.99
N ALA A 20 -12.67 1.57 -15.73
CA ALA A 20 -14.02 2.12 -15.62
C ALA A 20 -14.58 1.93 -14.20
N LEU A 21 -14.40 0.74 -13.62
CA LEU A 21 -14.84 0.44 -12.26
C LEU A 21 -14.08 1.24 -11.20
N LEU A 22 -12.76 1.35 -11.33
CA LEU A 22 -11.92 2.08 -10.38
C LEU A 22 -12.06 3.60 -10.50
N SER A 23 -12.56 4.09 -11.64
CA SER A 23 -12.84 5.51 -11.88
C SER A 23 -14.28 5.90 -11.50
N ASP A 24 -15.11 4.94 -11.08
CA ASP A 24 -16.47 5.20 -10.63
C ASP A 24 -16.43 6.08 -9.35
N PRO A 25 -17.13 7.24 -9.32
CA PRO A 25 -17.14 8.13 -8.16
C PRO A 25 -17.70 7.50 -6.87
N HIS A 26 -18.46 6.42 -6.96
CA HIS A 26 -18.99 5.67 -5.82
C HIS A 26 -18.04 4.55 -5.37
N ASN A 27 -16.95 4.32 -6.11
CA ASN A 27 -15.92 3.35 -5.77
C ASN A 27 -14.75 3.99 -5.02
N ASN A 28 -14.67 3.75 -3.72
CA ASN A 28 -13.62 4.27 -2.86
C ASN A 28 -12.38 3.34 -2.76
N ASP A 29 -12.25 2.34 -3.64
CA ASP A 29 -11.20 1.33 -3.49
C ASP A 29 -9.80 1.91 -3.62
N VAL A 30 -9.56 2.80 -4.58
CA VAL A 30 -8.25 3.43 -4.75
C VAL A 30 -7.88 4.26 -3.53
N GLU A 31 -8.84 4.97 -2.94
CA GLU A 31 -8.62 5.72 -1.70
C GLU A 31 -8.33 4.78 -0.53
N ASN A 32 -9.12 3.71 -0.36
CA ASN A 32 -8.94 2.71 0.69
C ASN A 32 -7.58 2.02 0.56
N MET A 33 -7.18 1.62 -0.65
CA MET A 33 -5.85 1.09 -0.94
C MET A 33 -4.77 2.07 -0.49
N GLY A 34 -4.91 3.36 -0.84
CA GLY A 34 -3.97 4.39 -0.43
C GLY A 34 -3.83 4.51 1.09
N ARG A 35 -4.95 4.52 1.82
CA ARG A 35 -4.96 4.54 3.30
C ARG A 35 -4.29 3.30 3.91
N ILE A 36 -4.58 2.11 3.36
CA ILE A 36 -3.99 0.85 3.81
C ILE A 36 -2.48 0.86 3.62
N ILE A 37 -2.01 1.20 2.41
CA ILE A 37 -0.58 1.24 2.05
C ILE A 37 0.14 2.29 2.91
N PHE A 38 -0.47 3.46 3.09
CA PHE A 38 0.08 4.51 3.94
C PHE A 38 0.30 4.02 5.38
N ASN A 39 -0.74 3.45 6.00
CA ASN A 39 -0.64 2.94 7.37
C ASN A 39 0.38 1.80 7.47
N PHE A 40 0.43 0.91 6.47
CA PHE A 40 1.37 -0.20 6.44
C PHE A 40 2.81 0.30 6.50
N LYS A 41 3.15 1.32 5.72
CA LYS A 41 4.48 1.94 5.70
C LYS A 41 4.89 2.55 7.04
N GLN A 42 3.93 2.99 7.87
CA GLN A 42 4.22 3.49 9.22
C GLN A 42 4.41 2.37 10.26
N LEU A 43 3.83 1.20 10.01
CA LEU A 43 3.74 0.07 10.95
C LEU A 43 4.73 -1.07 10.65
N VAL A 44 5.28 -1.12 9.44
CA VAL A 44 6.26 -2.13 9.04
C VAL A 44 7.67 -1.67 9.37
N SER A 45 8.46 -2.56 9.96
CA SER A 45 9.91 -2.40 10.09
C SER A 45 10.58 -3.05 8.89
N LYS A 46 11.44 -2.30 8.19
CA LYS A 46 12.16 -2.82 7.03
C LYS A 46 13.09 -3.97 7.42
N ASP A 47 13.65 -3.90 8.63
CA ASP A 47 14.65 -4.84 9.12
C ASP A 47 14.04 -5.95 9.99
N GLU A 48 13.03 -5.62 10.79
CA GLU A 48 12.49 -6.54 11.81
C GLU A 48 11.18 -7.24 11.39
N SER A 49 10.42 -6.68 10.44
CA SER A 49 9.18 -7.30 10.01
C SER A 49 9.45 -8.51 9.12
N VAL A 50 8.64 -9.54 9.31
CA VAL A 50 8.61 -10.69 8.40
C VAL A 50 7.35 -10.58 7.56
N LEU A 51 7.52 -10.30 6.26
CA LEU A 51 6.45 -10.28 5.29
C LEU A 51 6.36 -11.62 4.56
N THR A 52 5.13 -12.09 4.35
CA THR A 52 4.88 -13.37 3.69
C THR A 52 3.84 -13.24 2.58
N SER A 53 4.12 -13.83 1.42
CA SER A 53 3.24 -13.94 0.26
C SER A 53 2.90 -15.41 -0.03
N HIS A 54 1.61 -15.70 -0.21
CA HIS A 54 1.16 -17.03 -0.64
C HIS A 54 1.53 -17.36 -2.09
N ALA A 55 1.94 -16.36 -2.89
CA ALA A 55 2.36 -16.57 -4.27
C ALA A 55 3.82 -17.06 -4.41
N LEU A 56 4.60 -17.04 -3.32
CA LEU A 56 6.00 -17.47 -3.32
C LEU A 56 6.15 -18.89 -2.77
N SER A 57 7.03 -19.68 -3.40
CA SER A 57 7.36 -21.06 -3.01
C SER A 57 7.89 -21.18 -1.57
N ASN A 58 8.70 -20.23 -1.13
CA ASN A 58 9.21 -20.14 0.26
C ASN A 58 8.37 -19.22 1.15
N SER A 59 7.29 -18.66 0.59
CA SER A 59 6.37 -17.68 1.16
C SER A 59 6.95 -16.40 1.76
N ARG A 60 8.25 -16.30 2.05
CA ARG A 60 8.88 -15.15 2.67
C ARG A 60 9.36 -14.14 1.63
N ILE A 61 9.09 -12.87 1.90
CA ILE A 61 9.71 -11.76 1.17
C ILE A 61 11.09 -11.49 1.77
N ASN A 62 12.11 -11.54 0.93
CA ASN A 62 13.51 -11.41 1.36
C ASN A 62 13.95 -9.96 1.57
N ASP A 63 13.30 -9.02 0.88
CA ASP A 63 13.62 -7.60 0.92
C ASP A 63 12.32 -6.81 1.09
N ASN A 64 12.06 -6.36 2.32
CA ASN A 64 10.88 -5.58 2.65
C ASN A 64 10.92 -4.19 2.00
N GLN A 65 12.11 -3.60 1.82
CA GLN A 65 12.26 -2.29 1.21
C GLN A 65 11.87 -2.35 -0.25
N LYS A 66 12.41 -3.32 -0.98
CA LYS A 66 12.05 -3.55 -2.39
C LYS A 66 10.56 -3.82 -2.56
N PHE A 67 9.96 -4.62 -1.68
CA PHE A 67 8.50 -4.84 -1.69
C PHE A 67 7.72 -3.54 -1.54
N ILE A 68 8.09 -2.67 -0.58
CA ILE A 68 7.43 -1.38 -0.36
C ILE A 68 7.59 -0.47 -1.58
N ASP A 69 8.79 -0.38 -2.17
CA ASP A 69 9.06 0.47 -3.32
C ASP A 69 8.30 0.03 -4.58
N ASP A 70 8.23 -1.28 -4.79
CA ASP A 70 7.49 -1.90 -5.88
C ASP A 70 5.98 -1.65 -5.74
N LEU A 71 5.44 -1.79 -4.53
CA LEU A 71 4.05 -1.48 -4.19
C LEU A 71 3.73 0.00 -4.39
N ASP A 72 4.55 0.91 -3.85
CA ASP A 72 4.39 2.36 -4.01
C ASP A 72 4.40 2.75 -5.48
N SER A 73 5.32 2.19 -6.27
CA SER A 73 5.44 2.47 -7.70
C SER A 73 4.22 2.02 -8.49
N ARG A 74 3.70 0.81 -8.21
CA ARG A 74 2.45 0.31 -8.81
C ARG A 74 1.27 1.19 -8.44
N PHE A 75 1.10 1.46 -7.15
CA PHE A 75 -0.02 2.23 -6.65
C PHE A 75 0.00 3.68 -7.17
N ALA A 76 1.17 4.32 -7.24
CA ALA A 76 1.32 5.66 -7.80
C ALA A 76 0.92 5.72 -9.28
N ARG A 77 1.27 4.71 -10.09
CA ARG A 77 0.82 4.62 -11.49
C ARG A 77 -0.69 4.48 -11.59
N LEU A 78 -1.29 3.61 -10.77
CA LEU A 78 -2.73 3.43 -10.73
C LEU A 78 -3.43 4.73 -10.32
N GLN A 79 -3.01 5.34 -9.22
CA GLN A 79 -3.59 6.58 -8.70
C GLN A 79 -3.49 7.71 -9.72
N LYS A 80 -2.33 7.85 -10.38
CA LYS A 80 -2.14 8.84 -11.46
C LYS A 80 -3.10 8.60 -12.62
N ALA A 81 -3.27 7.35 -13.06
CA ALA A 81 -4.20 7.01 -14.13
C ALA A 81 -5.65 7.43 -13.80
N ILE A 82 -6.08 7.22 -12.56
CA ILE A 82 -7.43 7.59 -12.11
C ILE A 82 -7.59 9.12 -12.03
N ILE A 83 -6.62 9.83 -11.42
CA ILE A 83 -6.64 11.30 -11.31
C ILE A 83 -6.63 11.97 -12.68
N GLU A 84 -5.73 11.52 -13.57
CA GLU A 84 -5.56 12.10 -14.92
C GLU A 84 -6.62 11.57 -15.91
N LYS A 85 -7.51 10.67 -15.48
CA LYS A 85 -8.47 9.95 -16.33
C LYS A 85 -7.80 9.31 -17.55
N ARG A 86 -6.59 8.79 -17.36
CA ARG A 86 -5.72 8.28 -18.42
C ARG A 86 -5.37 6.82 -18.20
N LEU A 87 -6.02 5.95 -18.97
CA LEU A 87 -5.75 4.52 -18.99
C LEU A 87 -4.38 4.18 -19.59
N TYR A 88 -3.72 3.14 -19.04
CA TYR A 88 -2.50 2.54 -19.58
C TYR A 88 -2.65 1.04 -19.82
N PRO A 89 -1.88 0.44 -20.75
CA PRO A 89 -2.06 -0.96 -21.17
C PRO A 89 -1.99 -1.98 -20.03
N THR A 90 -1.04 -1.82 -19.11
CA THR A 90 -0.77 -2.77 -18.02
C THR A 90 -1.61 -2.53 -16.77
N LEU A 91 -2.64 -1.66 -16.82
CA LEU A 91 -3.43 -1.29 -15.62
C LEU A 91 -4.01 -2.50 -14.92
N PHE A 92 -4.55 -3.45 -15.68
CA PHE A 92 -5.08 -4.68 -15.10
C PHE A 92 -4.02 -5.49 -14.35
N GLY A 93 -2.81 -5.61 -14.91
CA GLY A 93 -1.69 -6.29 -14.27
C GLY A 93 -1.27 -5.61 -12.97
N ASP A 94 -1.19 -4.28 -12.96
CA ASP A 94 -0.89 -3.50 -11.76
C ASP A 94 -1.98 -3.70 -10.69
N VAL A 95 -3.27 -3.70 -11.06
CA VAL A 95 -4.38 -3.99 -10.13
C VAL A 95 -4.27 -5.39 -9.51
N CYS A 96 -3.97 -6.41 -10.33
CA CYS A 96 -3.78 -7.78 -9.84
C CYS A 96 -2.62 -7.87 -8.85
N LYS A 97 -1.49 -7.24 -9.17
CA LYS A 97 -0.31 -7.22 -8.29
C LYS A 97 -0.56 -6.46 -7.00
N ILE A 98 -1.25 -5.32 -7.05
CA ILE A 98 -1.66 -4.59 -5.84
C ILE A 98 -2.54 -5.47 -4.95
N LYS A 99 -3.46 -6.27 -5.49
CA LYS A 99 -4.25 -7.21 -4.69
C LYS A 99 -3.39 -8.25 -3.99
N GLU A 100 -2.42 -8.85 -4.69
CA GLU A 100 -1.46 -9.78 -4.09
C GLU A 100 -0.68 -9.09 -2.96
N ASP A 101 -0.21 -7.87 -3.18
CA ASP A 101 0.52 -7.08 -2.17
C ASP A 101 -0.37 -6.74 -0.96
N LEU A 102 -1.64 -6.42 -1.16
CA LEU A 102 -2.60 -6.20 -0.07
C LEU A 102 -2.81 -7.47 0.76
N GLN A 103 -2.81 -8.65 0.14
CA GLN A 103 -2.88 -9.91 0.89
C GLN A 103 -1.64 -10.12 1.77
N VAL A 104 -0.45 -9.72 1.31
CA VAL A 104 0.77 -9.70 2.13
C VAL A 104 0.61 -8.77 3.34
N ILE A 105 0.08 -7.57 3.13
CA ILE A 105 -0.20 -6.60 4.21
C ILE A 105 -1.19 -7.19 5.22
N SER A 106 -2.26 -7.84 4.74
CA SER A 106 -3.26 -8.49 5.60
C SER A 106 -2.63 -9.59 6.46
N ALA A 107 -1.84 -10.48 5.86
CA ALA A 107 -1.12 -11.54 6.58
C ALA A 107 -0.15 -10.97 7.62
N TYR A 108 0.56 -9.89 7.29
CA TYR A 108 1.43 -9.17 8.22
C TYR A 108 0.64 -8.63 9.41
N TYR A 109 -0.48 -7.94 9.17
CA TYR A 109 -1.33 -7.38 10.23
C TYR A 109 -1.93 -8.46 11.13
N GLN A 110 -2.42 -9.56 10.57
CA GLN A 110 -2.91 -10.70 11.34
C GLN A 110 -1.81 -11.27 12.25
N SER A 111 -0.60 -11.43 11.71
CA SER A 111 0.57 -11.91 12.45
C SER A 111 0.95 -10.94 13.59
N GLN A 112 0.97 -9.64 13.33
CA GLN A 112 1.24 -8.62 14.36
C GLN A 112 0.17 -8.61 15.45
N LEU A 113 -1.12 -8.62 15.09
CA LEU A 113 -2.22 -8.66 16.05
C LEU A 113 -2.15 -9.91 16.94
N LYS A 114 -1.88 -11.08 16.36
CA LYS A 114 -1.73 -12.34 17.12
C LYS A 114 -0.57 -12.30 18.11
N LYS A 115 0.52 -11.61 17.77
CA LYS A 115 1.71 -11.48 18.61
C LYS A 115 1.66 -10.31 19.60
N GLY A 116 0.56 -9.54 19.63
CA GLY A 116 0.45 -8.35 20.47
C GLY A 116 1.23 -7.14 19.97
N GLN A 117 1.58 -7.10 18.67
CA GLN A 117 2.22 -5.97 17.98
C GLN A 117 3.59 -5.56 18.56
N PRO A 118 4.57 -6.47 18.66
CA PRO A 118 5.85 -6.21 19.33
C PRO A 118 6.65 -5.04 18.71
N ILE A 119 6.58 -4.86 17.39
CA ILE A 119 7.25 -3.76 16.68
C ILE A 119 6.65 -2.42 17.10
N VAL A 120 5.32 -2.32 17.09
CA VAL A 120 4.58 -1.12 17.51
C VAL A 120 4.86 -0.80 18.97
N GLN A 121 4.80 -1.79 19.87
CA GLN A 121 5.07 -1.60 21.29
C GLN A 121 6.49 -1.08 21.54
N THR A 122 7.47 -1.62 20.80
CA THR A 122 8.87 -1.20 20.90
C THR A 122 9.02 0.26 20.45
N TYR A 123 8.43 0.61 19.31
CA TYR A 123 8.42 1.99 18.81
C TYR A 123 7.74 2.96 19.80
N LEU A 124 6.55 2.62 20.34
CA LEU A 124 5.83 3.49 21.27
C LEU A 124 6.63 3.72 22.57
N ARG A 125 7.29 2.68 23.10
CA ARG A 125 8.15 2.81 24.27
C ARG A 125 9.32 3.76 24.01
N GLN A 126 9.95 3.66 22.84
CA GLN A 126 11.04 4.55 22.44
C GLN A 126 10.55 5.99 22.21
N ALA A 127 9.40 6.16 21.57
CA ALA A 127 8.80 7.47 21.28
C ALA A 127 8.33 8.19 22.56
N GLN A 128 8.02 7.47 23.63
CA GLN A 128 7.63 8.05 24.92
C GLN A 128 8.82 8.29 25.86
N HIS A 129 10.04 7.94 25.44
CA HIS A 129 11.23 8.17 26.25
C HIS A 129 11.51 9.67 26.37
N LYS A 130 11.99 10.13 27.54
CA LYS A 130 12.20 11.57 27.84
C LYS A 130 13.14 12.28 26.86
N SER A 131 14.11 11.55 26.31
CA SER A 131 15.07 12.06 25.31
C SER A 131 14.64 11.82 23.86
N SER A 132 13.38 11.41 23.64
CA SER A 132 12.89 11.12 22.29
C SER A 132 12.65 12.41 21.51
N PRO A 133 12.75 12.36 20.17
CA PRO A 133 12.35 13.47 19.31
C PRO A 133 10.90 13.92 19.54
N LEU A 134 10.00 13.01 19.91
CA LEU A 134 8.59 13.31 20.14
C LEU A 134 8.39 14.13 21.42
N THR A 135 9.10 13.76 22.50
CA THR A 135 9.05 14.52 23.75
C THR A 135 9.69 15.90 23.61
N ALA A 136 10.78 16.01 22.84
CA ALA A 136 11.38 17.30 22.50
C ALA A 136 10.39 18.19 21.74
N LEU A 137 9.76 17.66 20.69
CA LEU A 137 8.74 18.37 19.92
C LEU A 137 7.56 18.82 20.79
N ALA A 138 7.03 17.94 21.65
CA ALA A 138 5.95 18.30 22.57
C ALA A 138 6.36 19.44 23.53
N SER A 139 7.61 19.43 24.00
CA SER A 139 8.17 20.50 24.83
C SER A 139 8.24 21.81 24.04
N ASP A 140 8.79 21.81 22.83
CA ASP A 140 8.96 23.02 22.02
C ASP A 140 7.63 23.67 21.64
N VAL A 141 6.60 22.86 21.37
CA VAL A 141 5.23 23.32 21.15
C VAL A 141 4.65 23.96 22.41
N SER A 142 4.80 23.32 23.58
CA SER A 142 4.29 23.85 24.86
C SER A 142 4.95 25.17 25.28
N HIS A 143 6.21 25.38 24.89
CA HIS A 143 6.96 26.62 25.16
C HIS A 143 6.79 27.67 24.05
N GLY A 144 5.93 27.44 23.05
CA GLY A 144 5.70 28.38 21.95
C GLY A 144 6.92 28.61 21.04
N LYS A 145 7.91 27.71 21.07
CA LYS A 145 9.19 27.86 20.36
C LYS A 145 9.13 27.35 18.92
N HIS A 146 8.24 26.41 18.63
CA HIS A 146 8.17 25.74 17.33
C HIS A 146 6.71 25.48 16.96
N PRO A 147 6.08 26.32 16.11
CA PRO A 147 4.81 25.93 15.53
C PRO A 147 5.04 24.73 14.59
N ILE A 148 4.19 23.70 14.71
CA ILE A 148 4.30 22.45 13.95
C ILE A 148 4.08 22.77 12.46
N HIS A 149 5.16 23.08 11.75
CA HIS A 149 5.09 23.56 10.36
C HIS A 149 6.07 22.85 9.43
N ASP A 150 7.06 22.14 9.96
CA ASP A 150 7.97 21.39 9.11
C ASP A 150 7.48 19.96 8.85
N LYS A 151 7.91 19.43 7.70
CA LYS A 151 7.52 18.09 7.25
C LYS A 151 8.00 17.00 8.21
N LYS A 152 9.13 17.22 8.89
CA LYS A 152 9.75 16.23 9.77
C LYS A 152 8.94 16.04 11.05
N ASP A 153 8.47 17.13 11.64
CA ASP A 153 7.58 17.14 12.80
C ASP A 153 6.25 16.47 12.45
N THR A 154 5.72 16.77 11.27
CA THR A 154 4.48 16.16 10.75
C THR A 154 4.65 14.65 10.55
N ASP A 155 5.74 14.20 9.93
CA ASP A 155 6.03 12.79 9.70
C ASP A 155 6.22 12.04 11.03
N LEU A 156 6.89 12.66 12.01
CA LEU A 156 7.08 12.10 13.35
C LEU A 156 5.75 11.91 14.09
N LEU A 157 4.91 12.95 14.12
CA LEU A 157 3.60 12.90 14.75
C LEU A 157 2.69 11.90 14.05
N THR A 158 2.70 11.87 12.73
CA THR A 158 1.88 10.95 11.95
C THR A 158 2.29 9.50 12.21
N LYS A 159 3.59 9.19 12.22
CA LYS A 159 4.08 7.85 12.57
C LYS A 159 3.67 7.48 13.99
N TYR A 160 3.75 8.41 14.94
CA TYR A 160 3.31 8.17 16.32
C TYR A 160 1.82 7.86 16.40
N ILE A 161 0.96 8.69 15.82
CA ILE A 161 -0.49 8.52 15.83
C ILE A 161 -0.88 7.18 15.17
N VAL A 162 -0.29 6.85 14.03
CA VAL A 162 -0.60 5.58 13.34
C VAL A 162 -0.19 4.37 14.17
N ASN A 163 0.98 4.42 14.84
CA ASN A 163 1.42 3.35 15.74
C ASN A 163 0.58 3.27 17.01
N TYR A 164 0.18 4.40 17.59
CA TYR A 164 -0.72 4.45 18.74
C TYR A 164 -2.08 3.82 18.40
N CYS A 165 -2.59 4.08 17.19
CA CYS A 165 -3.84 3.52 16.67
C CYS A 165 -3.66 2.18 15.94
N ALA A 166 -2.51 1.50 16.07
CA ALA A 166 -2.18 0.33 15.25
C ALA A 166 -3.22 -0.79 15.31
N ASN A 167 -3.77 -1.10 16.49
CA ASN A 167 -4.79 -2.14 16.65
C ASN A 167 -6.03 -1.86 15.78
N HIS A 168 -6.60 -0.67 15.92
CA HIS A 168 -7.75 -0.24 15.12
C HIS A 168 -7.42 -0.23 13.61
N ASN A 169 -6.29 0.36 13.24
CA ASN A 169 -5.86 0.48 11.84
C ASN A 169 -5.65 -0.89 11.19
N MET A 170 -5.00 -1.83 11.88
CA MET A 170 -4.75 -3.18 11.38
C MET A 170 -6.05 -3.98 11.21
N GLN A 171 -6.96 -3.93 12.20
CA GLN A 171 -8.25 -4.63 12.11
C GLN A 171 -9.13 -4.07 10.99
N GLY A 172 -9.23 -2.75 10.90
CA GLY A 172 -9.98 -2.08 9.83
C GLY A 172 -9.41 -2.41 8.45
N ALA A 173 -8.09 -2.36 8.30
CA ALA A 173 -7.43 -2.70 7.05
C ALA A 173 -7.64 -4.16 6.64
N ILE A 174 -7.58 -5.13 7.55
CA ILE A 174 -7.85 -6.55 7.23
C ILE A 174 -9.24 -6.71 6.60
N LYS A 175 -10.26 -6.06 7.18
CA LYS A 175 -11.62 -6.08 6.64
C LYS A 175 -11.69 -5.45 5.24
N GLN A 176 -11.14 -4.25 5.09
CA GLN A 176 -11.13 -3.54 3.80
C GLN A 176 -10.38 -4.30 2.71
N ILE A 177 -9.25 -4.93 3.05
CA ILE A 177 -8.48 -5.77 2.11
C ILE A 177 -9.35 -6.94 1.65
N SER A 178 -10.06 -7.61 2.56
CA SER A 178 -10.95 -8.71 2.19
C SER A 178 -12.03 -8.26 1.20
N GLU A 179 -12.63 -7.09 1.42
CA GLU A 179 -13.64 -6.52 0.51
C GLU A 179 -13.05 -6.19 -0.87
N ILE A 180 -11.87 -5.56 -0.92
CA ILE A 180 -11.19 -5.19 -2.18
C ILE A 180 -10.77 -6.43 -2.98
N VAL A 181 -10.19 -7.43 -2.32
CA VAL A 181 -9.64 -8.63 -2.98
C VAL A 181 -10.76 -9.47 -3.59
N GLN A 182 -11.90 -9.62 -2.88
CA GLN A 182 -13.06 -10.39 -3.33
C GLN A 182 -13.83 -9.74 -4.48
N LYS A 183 -13.65 -8.43 -4.72
CA LYS A 183 -14.38 -7.76 -5.80
C LYS A 183 -14.03 -8.37 -7.17
N PRO A 184 -15.04 -8.62 -8.02
CA PRO A 184 -14.89 -9.20 -9.35
C PRO A 184 -14.35 -8.15 -10.32
N TYR A 185 -13.14 -7.68 -10.05
CA TYR A 185 -12.25 -7.19 -11.10
C TYR A 185 -11.68 -8.38 -11.89
N LEU A 186 -12.05 -9.61 -11.53
CA LEU A 186 -11.45 -10.88 -11.91
C LEU A 186 -12.54 -11.82 -12.46
N PHE A 187 -13.17 -11.50 -13.59
CA PHE A 187 -13.60 -12.64 -14.39
C PHE A 187 -12.33 -13.31 -14.94
N ASP A 188 -12.32 -14.63 -14.93
CA ASP A 188 -11.27 -15.38 -15.60
C ASP A 188 -11.32 -15.02 -17.09
N HIS A 189 -10.24 -14.42 -17.57
CA HIS A 189 -10.08 -14.07 -18.98
C HIS A 189 -9.09 -15.03 -19.66
N SER A 190 -8.83 -16.21 -19.06
CA SER A 190 -8.09 -17.30 -19.69
C SER A 190 -8.67 -17.69 -21.05
N ASP A 191 -9.97 -17.47 -21.25
CA ASP A 191 -10.69 -17.68 -22.51
C ASP A 191 -10.61 -16.49 -23.50
N ASP A 192 -9.99 -15.35 -23.15
CA ASP A 192 -9.77 -14.22 -24.08
C ASP A 192 -8.42 -14.41 -24.80
N PRO A 193 -8.41 -14.77 -26.10
CA PRO A 193 -7.16 -15.04 -26.84
C PRO A 193 -6.29 -13.79 -27.05
N LYS A 194 -6.74 -12.59 -26.67
CA LYS A 194 -5.96 -11.34 -26.70
C LYS A 194 -5.39 -10.97 -25.33
N PHE A 195 -5.70 -11.74 -24.28
CA PHE A 195 -5.27 -11.47 -22.93
C PHE A 195 -3.83 -11.95 -22.67
N SER A 196 -3.02 -11.10 -22.03
CA SER A 196 -1.70 -11.46 -21.54
C SER A 196 -1.42 -10.69 -20.26
N TYR A 197 -0.99 -11.40 -19.21
CA TYR A 197 -0.48 -10.79 -17.97
C TYR A 197 0.88 -10.09 -18.15
N LEU A 198 1.50 -10.25 -19.33
CA LEU A 198 2.90 -9.89 -19.60
C LEU A 198 3.09 -9.03 -20.87
N GLN A 199 2.02 -8.47 -21.45
CA GLN A 199 2.11 -7.54 -22.58
C GLN A 199 2.54 -6.14 -22.15
#